data_AF-A0A2R7L154-F1
#
_entry.id   AF-A0A2R7L154-F1
#
_cell.length_a   1.000
_cell.length_b   1.000
_cell.length_c   1.000
_cell.angle_alpha   90.00
_cell.angle_beta   90.00
_cell.angle_gamma   90.00
#
_symmetry.space_group_name_H-M   'P 1'
#
loop_
_entity.id
_entity.type
_entity.pdbx_description
1 polymer ?
#
loop_
_entity_poly.entity_id
_entity_poly.type
_entity_poly.pdbx_seq_one_letter_code
_entity_poly.pdbx_strand_id
1 'polypeptide(L)'
;MPFSETRNTTRWIIIFISFLIISLILWNTYTFFQIFKNEERLKMNIWANAQKTIINADEYTELDLPLEITNSNTSVPVMLVMYGKIINSKNVPDHIMNDKKESMSFLNNLKNENEPINIEYAPGKFQQIYYGNSALINKLKYYPVALL
;
A
#
# COMPACT_ATOMS: atom_id res chain seq x y z
N MET A 1 -64.72 -5.28 2.90
CA MET A 1 -63.53 -4.89 2.13
C MET A 1 -62.36 -4.84 3.10
N PRO A 2 -61.39 -5.77 3.05
CA PRO A 2 -60.32 -5.78 4.05
C PRO A 2 -59.31 -4.68 3.72
N PHE A 3 -59.10 -3.79 4.68
CA PHE A 3 -58.12 -2.72 4.64
C PHE A 3 -56.75 -3.24 5.14
N SER A 4 -55.73 -3.07 4.30
CA SER A 4 -54.34 -2.73 4.65
C SER A 4 -53.55 -3.64 5.62
N GLU A 5 -53.09 -4.81 5.15
CA GLU A 5 -51.94 -5.54 5.74
C GLU A 5 -50.63 -5.39 4.92
N THR A 6 -50.66 -4.68 3.79
CA THR A 6 -49.50 -4.53 2.89
C THR A 6 -48.52 -3.42 3.31
N ARG A 7 -48.86 -2.55 4.27
CA ARG A 7 -47.98 -1.45 4.69
C ARG A 7 -46.69 -1.94 5.37
N ASN A 8 -46.75 -3.04 6.14
CA ASN A 8 -45.57 -3.56 6.83
C ASN A 8 -44.63 -4.27 5.85
N THR A 9 -45.17 -5.07 4.91
CA THR A 9 -44.37 -5.79 3.92
C THR A 9 -43.65 -4.84 2.96
N THR A 10 -44.32 -3.78 2.46
CA THR A 10 -43.67 -2.76 1.63
C THR A 10 -42.54 -2.04 2.37
N ARG A 11 -42.69 -1.77 3.68
CA ARG A 11 -41.63 -1.14 4.49
C ARG A 11 -40.39 -2.03 4.60
N TRP A 12 -40.57 -3.33 4.85
CA TRP A 12 -39.47 -4.30 4.88
C TRP A 12 -38.79 -4.48 3.52
N ILE A 13 -39.56 -4.44 2.43
CA ILE A 13 -39.01 -4.49 1.05
C ILE A 13 -38.09 -3.29 0.78
N ILE A 14 -38.53 -2.07 1.16
CA ILE A 14 -37.71 -0.86 0.97
C ILE A 14 -36.41 -0.93 1.79
N ILE A 15 -36.47 -1.41 3.03
CA ILE A 15 -35.28 -1.60 3.89
C ILE A 15 -34.32 -2.61 3.25
N PHE A 16 -34.86 -3.74 2.75
CA PHE A 16 -34.05 -4.77 2.09
C PHE A 16 -33.37 -4.25 0.82
N ILE A 17 -34.11 -3.53 -0.04
CA ILE A 17 -33.55 -2.91 -1.25
C ILE A 17 -32.47 -1.90 -0.90
N SER A 18 -32.71 -1.06 0.12
CA SER A 18 -31.72 -0.07 0.57
C SER A 18 -30.45 -0.73 1.09
N PHE A 19 -30.57 -1.80 1.87
CA PHE A 19 -29.43 -2.60 2.32
C PHE A 19 -28.66 -3.22 1.16
N LEU A 20 -29.36 -3.75 0.15
CA LEU A 20 -28.74 -4.34 -1.04
C LEU A 20 -27.94 -3.28 -1.83
N ILE A 21 -28.51 -2.08 -2.00
CA ILE A 21 -27.82 -0.95 -2.65
C ILE A 21 -26.54 -0.59 -1.88
N ILE A 22 -26.61 -0.43 -0.56
CA ILE A 22 -25.44 -0.11 0.28
C ILE A 22 -24.38 -1.20 0.16
N SER A 23 -24.77 -2.48 0.25
CA SER A 23 -23.85 -3.61 0.10
C SER A 23 -23.15 -3.62 -1.25
N LEU A 24 -23.87 -3.27 -2.33
CA LEU A 24 -23.31 -3.22 -3.68
C LEU A 24 -22.32 -2.05 -3.85
N ILE A 25 -22.61 -0.89 -3.25
CA ILE A 25 -21.68 0.25 -3.22
C ILE A 25 -20.41 -0.10 -2.43
N LEU A 26 -20.55 -0.72 -1.26
CA LEU A 26 -19.42 -1.15 -0.44
C LEU A 26 -18.56 -2.18 -1.18
N TRP A 27 -19.18 -3.16 -1.85
CA TRP A 27 -18.49 -4.16 -2.64
C TRP A 27 -17.69 -3.55 -3.80
N ASN A 28 -18.31 -2.61 -4.52
CA ASN A 28 -17.64 -1.91 -5.62
C ASN A 28 -16.45 -1.09 -5.11
N THR A 29 -16.64 -0.32 -4.03
CA THR A 29 -15.58 0.50 -3.43
C THR A 29 -14.43 -0.34 -2.87
N TYR A 30 -14.74 -1.49 -2.26
CA TYR A 30 -13.73 -2.43 -1.80
C TYR A 30 -12.89 -2.97 -2.97
N THR A 31 -13.55 -3.39 -4.05
CA THR A 31 -12.86 -3.85 -5.27
C THR A 31 -11.94 -2.77 -5.83
N PHE A 32 -12.42 -1.54 -5.91
CA PHE A 32 -11.64 -0.39 -6.35
C PHE A 32 -10.38 -0.18 -5.48
N PHE A 33 -10.52 -0.21 -4.15
CA PHE A 33 -9.39 -0.10 -3.23
C PHE A 33 -8.33 -1.20 -3.46
N GLN A 34 -8.76 -2.44 -3.70
CA GLN A 34 -7.84 -3.56 -3.97
C GLN A 34 -7.07 -3.38 -5.28
N ILE A 35 -7.72 -2.88 -6.34
CA ILE A 35 -7.06 -2.56 -7.61
C ILE A 35 -5.92 -1.56 -7.39
N PHE A 36 -6.20 -0.48 -6.66
CA PHE A 36 -5.20 0.54 -6.33
C PHE A 36 -4.04 -0.01 -5.50
N LYS A 37 -4.31 -0.85 -4.50
CA LYS A 37 -3.25 -1.54 -3.74
C LYS A 37 -2.37 -2.40 -4.63
N ASN A 38 -2.99 -3.13 -5.58
CA ASN A 38 -2.25 -3.98 -6.50
C ASN A 38 -1.38 -3.15 -7.46
N GLU A 39 -1.89 -2.05 -8.01
CA GLU A 39 -1.12 -1.14 -8.85
C GLU A 39 0.06 -0.52 -8.08
N GLU A 40 -0.14 -0.11 -6.83
CA GLU A 40 0.94 0.40 -5.98
C GLU A 40 2.02 -0.66 -5.73
N ARG A 41 1.62 -1.92 -5.49
CA ARG A 41 2.55 -3.05 -5.39
C ARG A 41 3.34 -3.26 -6.68
N LEU A 42 2.71 -3.16 -7.85
CA LEU A 42 3.41 -3.24 -9.14
C LEU A 42 4.45 -2.11 -9.29
N LYS A 43 4.08 -0.87 -8.95
CA LYS A 43 5.00 0.27 -8.94
C LYS A 43 6.17 0.04 -7.99
N MET A 44 5.93 -0.53 -6.81
CA MET A 44 7.00 -0.84 -5.85
C MET A 44 7.91 -1.99 -6.32
N ASN A 45 7.41 -2.95 -7.09
CA ASN A 45 8.28 -3.94 -7.74
C ASN A 45 9.18 -3.30 -8.80
N ILE A 46 8.67 -2.36 -9.59
CA ILE A 46 9.46 -1.61 -10.56
C ILE A 46 10.51 -0.75 -9.84
N TRP A 47 10.12 -0.08 -8.74
CA TRP A 47 11.01 0.68 -7.89
C TRP A 47 12.12 -0.19 -7.29
N ALA A 48 11.78 -1.39 -6.80
CA ALA A 48 12.74 -2.37 -6.28
C ALA A 48 13.76 -2.82 -7.34
N ASN A 49 13.29 -3.05 -8.57
CA ASN A 49 14.14 -3.41 -9.69
C ASN A 49 15.07 -2.25 -10.10
N ALA A 50 14.55 -1.02 -10.14
CA ALA A 50 15.37 0.17 -10.37
C ALA A 50 16.46 0.31 -9.30
N GLN A 51 16.11 0.07 -8.03
CA GLN A 51 17.08 0.09 -6.93
C GLN A 51 18.15 -0.99 -7.08
N LYS A 52 17.80 -2.18 -7.57
CA LYS A 52 18.76 -3.25 -7.90
C LYS A 52 19.73 -2.81 -9.01
N THR A 53 19.23 -2.17 -10.07
CA THR A 53 20.09 -1.63 -11.15
C THR A 53 21.07 -0.61 -10.61
N ILE A 54 20.60 0.32 -9.75
CA ILE A 54 21.47 1.34 -9.14
C ILE A 54 22.55 0.70 -8.26
N ILE A 55 22.21 -0.32 -7.47
CA ILE A 55 23.17 -1.00 -6.57
C ILE A 55 24.25 -1.75 -7.36
N ASN A 56 23.91 -2.27 -8.53
CA ASN A 56 24.81 -3.07 -9.36
C ASN A 56 25.49 -2.28 -10.48
N ALA A 57 25.28 -0.96 -10.51
CA ALA A 57 25.77 -0.11 -11.57
C ALA A 57 27.30 -0.07 -11.63
N ASP A 58 27.83 -0.13 -12.85
CA ASP A 58 29.22 0.15 -13.18
C ASP A 58 29.35 1.48 -13.96
N GLU A 59 30.57 1.79 -14.44
CA GLU A 59 30.85 3.01 -15.19
C GLU A 59 30.07 3.12 -16.52
N TYR A 60 29.57 1.99 -17.05
CA TYR A 60 28.85 1.93 -18.33
C TYR A 60 27.33 1.78 -18.17
N THR A 61 26.84 1.69 -16.94
CA THR A 61 25.42 1.47 -16.66
C THR A 61 24.65 2.78 -16.80
N GLU A 62 23.63 2.79 -17.67
CA GLU A 62 22.71 3.92 -17.81
C GLU A 62 21.76 4.00 -16.60
N LEU A 63 21.81 5.12 -15.88
CA LEU A 63 21.09 5.29 -14.61
C LEU A 63 19.93 6.27 -14.67
N ASP A 64 19.72 6.96 -15.80
CA ASP A 64 18.68 7.99 -15.92
C ASP A 64 17.29 7.45 -15.58
N LEU A 65 16.88 6.35 -16.22
CA LEU A 65 15.59 5.72 -15.95
C LEU A 65 15.48 5.12 -14.54
N PRO A 66 16.45 4.32 -14.04
CA PRO A 66 16.40 3.83 -12.64
C PRO A 66 16.31 4.95 -11.61
N LEU A 67 17.03 6.06 -11.80
CA LEU A 67 16.99 7.21 -10.91
C LEU A 67 15.65 7.94 -11.01
N GLU A 68 15.10 8.12 -12.22
CA GLU A 68 13.77 8.69 -12.43
C GLU A 68 12.70 7.88 -11.70
N ILE A 69 12.70 6.56 -11.87
CA ILE A 69 11.79 5.64 -11.17
C ILE A 69 11.94 5.80 -9.66
N THR A 70 13.19 5.81 -9.16
CA THR A 70 13.45 5.90 -7.72
C THR A 70 12.97 7.22 -7.13
N ASN A 71 13.18 8.32 -7.86
CA ASN A 71 12.79 9.67 -7.47
C ASN A 71 11.29 9.95 -7.63
N SER A 72 10.61 9.23 -8.52
CA SER A 72 9.15 9.33 -8.70
C SER A 72 8.36 8.89 -7.45
N ASN A 73 8.96 8.07 -6.57
CA ASN A 73 8.35 7.72 -5.30
C ASN A 73 8.44 8.87 -4.28
N THR A 74 7.37 9.65 -4.19
CA THR A 74 7.25 10.80 -3.29
C THR A 74 6.39 10.55 -2.05
N SER A 75 5.65 9.44 -1.99
CA SER A 75 4.61 9.25 -0.95
C SER A 75 4.62 7.89 -0.27
N VAL A 76 5.23 6.86 -0.87
CA VAL A 76 5.30 5.53 -0.25
C VAL A 76 6.51 5.50 0.68
N PRO A 77 6.32 5.27 1.99
CA PRO A 77 7.43 5.09 2.92
C PRO A 77 8.12 3.76 2.65
N VAL A 78 9.45 3.79 2.57
CA VAL A 78 10.28 2.61 2.29
C VAL A 78 11.42 2.52 3.29
N MET A 79 11.69 1.32 3.80
CA MET A 79 12.90 0.99 4.55
C MET A 79 13.62 -0.17 3.88
N LEU A 80 14.90 0.04 3.60
CA LEU A 80 15.80 -0.96 3.05
C LEU A 80 16.51 -1.67 4.20
N VAL A 81 16.40 -2.99 4.24
CA VAL A 81 17.00 -3.82 5.29
C VAL A 81 17.95 -4.83 4.67
N MET A 82 19.15 -4.93 5.22
CA MET A 82 20.17 -5.88 4.83
C MET A 82 20.75 -6.54 6.08
N TYR A 83 20.80 -7.88 6.11
CA TYR A 83 21.24 -8.65 7.28
C TYR A 83 20.58 -8.24 8.61
N GLY A 84 19.27 -7.92 8.57
CA GLY A 84 18.50 -7.51 9.73
C GLY A 84 18.75 -6.07 10.22
N LYS A 85 19.55 -5.27 9.50
CA LYS A 85 19.80 -3.86 9.80
C LYS A 85 19.16 -2.96 8.75
N ILE A 86 18.55 -1.86 9.19
CA ILE A 86 18.06 -0.81 8.30
C ILE A 86 19.28 -0.08 7.74
N ILE A 87 19.43 -0.08 6.42
CA ILE A 87 20.57 0.53 5.72
C ILE A 87 20.21 1.84 5.02
N ASN A 88 18.93 2.04 4.69
CA ASN A 88 18.45 3.24 4.03
C ASN A 88 16.93 3.36 4.20
N SER A 89 16.40 4.56 4.01
CA SER A 89 14.96 4.86 4.06
C SER A 89 14.59 5.93 3.04
N LYS A 90 13.35 5.87 2.55
CA LYS A 90 12.75 6.89 1.68
C LYS A 90 11.37 7.26 2.21
N ASN A 91 11.05 8.55 2.22
CA ASN A 91 9.76 9.07 2.73
C ASN A 91 9.46 8.64 4.19
N VAL A 92 10.52 8.48 5.00
CA VAL A 92 10.43 8.24 6.44
C VAL A 92 10.96 9.48 7.16
N PRO A 93 10.23 10.03 8.14
CA PRO A 93 10.68 11.19 8.92
C PRO A 93 12.00 10.94 9.68
N ASP A 94 12.87 11.95 9.72
CA ASP A 94 14.19 11.83 10.36
C ASP A 94 14.12 11.50 11.85
N HIS A 95 13.12 12.01 12.58
CA HIS A 95 12.96 11.69 14.01
C HIS A 95 12.78 10.18 14.25
N ILE A 96 12.06 9.49 13.36
CA ILE A 96 11.88 8.04 13.40
C ILE A 96 13.20 7.33 13.16
N MET A 97 13.99 7.80 12.19
CA MET A 97 15.29 7.22 11.83
C MET A 97 16.37 7.44 12.89
N ASN A 98 16.26 8.52 13.66
CA ASN A 98 17.21 8.87 14.72
C ASN A 98 16.94 8.12 16.03
N ASP A 99 15.73 7.58 16.23
CA ASP A 99 15.39 6.75 17.38
C ASP A 99 15.29 5.27 17.00
N LYS A 100 16.11 4.42 17.62
CA LYS A 100 16.15 2.98 17.33
C LYS A 100 14.81 2.28 17.61
N LYS A 101 14.10 2.66 18.67
CA LYS A 101 12.82 2.08 19.06
C LYS A 101 11.73 2.50 18.08
N GLU A 102 11.69 3.78 17.70
CA GLU A 102 10.74 4.28 16.70
C GLU A 102 10.98 3.66 15.33
N SER A 103 12.24 3.62 14.86
CA SER A 103 12.64 2.95 13.62
C SER A 103 12.15 1.50 13.55
N MET A 104 12.38 0.73 14.62
CA MET A 104 11.95 -0.67 14.68
C MET A 104 10.43 -0.81 14.74
N SER A 105 9.74 0.07 15.48
CA SER A 105 8.28 0.11 15.50
C SER A 105 7.71 0.42 14.11
N PHE A 106 8.29 1.39 13.42
CA PHE A 106 7.87 1.78 12.08
C PHE A 106 8.11 0.65 11.08
N LEU A 107 9.27 0.00 11.12
CA LEU A 107 9.56 -1.17 10.30
C LEU A 107 8.54 -2.29 10.49
N ASN A 108 8.12 -2.54 11.73
CA ASN A 108 7.08 -3.53 12.04
C ASN A 108 5.71 -3.11 11.49
N ASN A 109 5.40 -1.82 11.46
CA ASN A 109 4.18 -1.33 10.80
C ASN A 109 4.23 -1.61 9.29
N LEU A 110 5.35 -1.31 8.63
CA LEU A 110 5.51 -1.60 7.19
C LEU A 110 5.34 -3.10 6.88
N LYS A 111 5.90 -3.97 7.74
CA LYS A 111 5.73 -5.43 7.64
C LYS A 111 4.28 -5.90 7.71
N ASN A 112 3.47 -5.21 8.51
CA ASN A 112 2.05 -5.54 8.67
C ASN A 112 1.19 -4.96 7.54
N GLU A 113 1.65 -3.90 6.88
CA GLU A 113 0.91 -3.26 5.79
C GLU A 113 1.03 -4.02 4.46
N ASN A 114 2.25 -4.45 4.12
CA ASN A 114 2.53 -5.13 2.86
C ASN A 114 3.64 -6.19 3.03
N GLU A 115 3.60 -7.22 2.19
CA GLU A 115 4.69 -8.19 2.10
C GLU A 115 5.96 -7.53 1.55
N PRO A 116 7.13 -7.79 2.14
CA PRO A 116 8.39 -7.21 1.66
C PRO A 116 8.77 -7.71 0.27
N ILE A 117 9.42 -6.84 -0.49
CA ILE A 117 10.04 -7.23 -1.77
C ILE A 117 11.49 -7.63 -1.48
N ASN A 118 11.83 -8.88 -1.76
CA ASN A 118 13.19 -9.38 -1.61
C ASN A 118 13.92 -9.25 -2.95
N ILE A 119 15.06 -8.56 -2.96
CA ILE A 119 15.93 -8.46 -4.13
C ILE A 119 17.25 -9.18 -3.84
N GLU A 120 17.66 -10.05 -4.77
CA GLU A 120 19.04 -10.53 -4.84
C GLU A 120 19.82 -9.58 -5.74
N TYR A 121 20.70 -8.78 -5.16
CA TYR A 121 21.48 -7.79 -5.90
C TYR A 121 22.81 -8.38 -6.37
N ALA A 122 23.42 -9.28 -5.62
CA ALA A 122 24.58 -10.06 -6.05
C ALA A 122 24.42 -11.53 -5.62
N PRO A 123 25.17 -12.48 -6.20
CA PRO A 123 25.06 -13.89 -5.84
C PRO A 123 25.12 -14.11 -4.32
N GLY A 124 24.02 -14.60 -3.74
CA GLY A 124 23.89 -14.86 -2.30
C GLY A 124 23.77 -13.61 -1.41
N LYS A 125 23.64 -12.41 -1.98
CA LYS A 125 23.40 -11.16 -1.25
C LYS A 125 21.99 -10.64 -1.48
N PHE A 126 21.23 -10.59 -0.39
CA PHE A 126 19.82 -10.20 -0.39
C PHE A 126 19.61 -8.88 0.34
N GLN A 127 18.68 -8.10 -0.19
CA GLN A 127 18.15 -6.91 0.45
C GLN A 127 16.63 -7.00 0.48
N GLN A 128 16.05 -6.62 1.62
CA GLN A 128 14.62 -6.63 1.83
C GLN A 128 14.10 -5.20 1.79
N ILE A 129 13.06 -4.99 0.99
CA ILE A 129 12.42 -3.69 0.81
C ILE A 129 11.08 -3.76 1.52
N TYR A 130 11.01 -3.11 2.67
CA TYR A 130 9.76 -2.94 3.42
C TYR A 130 9.11 -1.63 3.00
N TYR A 131 7.83 -1.66 2.64
CA TYR A 131 7.11 -0.48 2.17
C TYR A 131 5.69 -0.44 2.72
N GLY A 132 5.23 0.77 3.01
CA GLY A 132 3.88 1.02 3.50
C GLY A 132 2.92 1.34 2.36
N ASN A 133 1.71 1.75 2.71
CA ASN A 133 0.77 2.32 1.77
C ASN A 133 1.07 3.81 1.54
N SER A 134 0.85 4.31 0.32
CA SER A 134 0.88 5.75 0.07
C SER A 134 -0.18 6.49 0.89
N ALA A 135 0.03 7.80 1.05
CA ALA A 135 -0.95 8.69 1.68
C ALA A 135 -2.34 8.62 1.02
N LEU A 136 -2.41 8.32 -0.29
CA LEU A 136 -3.66 8.17 -1.02
C LEU A 136 -4.39 6.88 -0.64
N ILE A 137 -3.70 5.74 -0.65
CA ILE A 137 -4.26 4.45 -0.25
C ILE A 137 -4.74 4.51 1.20
N ASN A 138 -3.97 5.12 2.10
CA ASN A 138 -4.37 5.27 3.49
C ASN A 138 -5.66 6.09 3.66
N LYS A 139 -5.91 7.10 2.82
CA LYS A 139 -7.18 7.85 2.79
C LYS A 139 -8.33 7.00 2.25
N LEU A 140 -8.10 6.26 1.16
CA LEU A 140 -9.12 5.43 0.51
C LEU A 140 -9.59 4.26 1.39
N LYS A 141 -8.72 3.75 2.26
CA LYS A 141 -9.05 2.67 3.21
C LYS A 141 -10.28 2.97 4.07
N TYR A 142 -10.49 4.23 4.46
CA TYR A 142 -11.59 4.64 5.34
C TYR A 142 -12.77 5.27 4.62
N TYR A 143 -12.65 5.53 3.32
CA TYR A 143 -13.69 6.16 2.52
C TYR A 143 -15.05 5.43 2.55
N PRO A 144 -15.12 4.07 2.45
CA PRO A 144 -16.41 3.37 2.52
C PRO A 144 -17.11 3.52 3.87
N VAL A 145 -16.36 3.62 4.96
CA VAL A 145 -16.90 3.76 6.32
C VAL A 145 -17.38 5.19 6.57
N ALA A 146 -16.73 6.19 5.99
CA ALA A 146 -17.14 7.58 6.11
C ALA A 146 -18.48 7.89 5.41
N LEU A 147 -18.93 7.00 4.50
CA LEU A 147 -20.22 7.12 3.81
C LEU A 147 -21.38 6.44 4.55
N LEU A 148 -21.10 5.59 5.54
CA LEU A 148 -22.10 4.94 6.40
C LEU A 148 -22.49 5.85 7.57
#